data_AF-A0A0Q5EJV1-F1
#
_entry.id   AF-A0A0Q5EJV1-F1
#
_cell.length_a   1.000
_cell.length_b   1.000
_cell.length_c   1.000
_cell.angle_alpha   90.00
_cell.angle_beta   90.00
_cell.angle_gamma   90.00
#
_symmetry.space_group_name_H-M   'P 1'
#
loop_
_entity.id
_entity.type
_entity.pdbx_description
1 polymer ?
#
loop_
_entity_poly.entity_id
_entity_poly.type
_entity_poly.pdbx_seq_one_letter_code
_entity_poly.pdbx_strand_id
1 'polypeptide(L)'
;MSDSGSTGRNRGETRRRLLTAAAELFETSGTIAQSVEDIARRAGFTRGAFYSNFASVEQLYLALHQQQAAAVWERLSVALDEQLLGAHPAGSLDEAVGHLLDALPASRDWFSLRTVLLSKAGADPVFAQDMIMTDGGRRLSELGGRFAALAAVHGRTPVVDASVLAKAVIAAHVGAVGLSPVDAETSTTQRVVVTAVLRGLTTA
;
A
#
# COMPACT_ATOMS: atom_id res chain seq x y z
N MET A 1 36.74 11.03 -18.27
CA MET A 1 35.28 10.95 -18.52
C MET A 1 35.05 9.64 -19.25
N SER A 2 34.41 8.59 -18.73
CA SER A 2 33.20 8.55 -17.90
C SER A 2 33.08 7.17 -17.20
N ASP A 3 32.92 7.13 -15.86
CA ASP A 3 32.64 5.87 -15.10
C ASP A 3 31.53 6.05 -14.03
N SER A 4 30.74 7.12 -14.11
CA SER A 4 29.65 7.40 -13.16
C SER A 4 28.33 6.67 -13.47
N GLY A 5 28.22 6.00 -14.62
CA GLY A 5 26.99 5.33 -15.07
C GLY A 5 26.86 3.85 -14.71
N SER A 6 27.97 3.17 -14.37
CA SER A 6 28.02 1.72 -14.09
C SER A 6 27.68 1.40 -12.63
N THR A 7 28.24 2.17 -11.69
CA THR A 7 28.04 2.01 -10.23
C THR A 7 26.61 2.32 -9.79
N GLY A 8 25.96 3.33 -10.40
CA GLY A 8 24.56 3.67 -10.11
C GLY A 8 23.57 2.59 -10.58
N ARG A 9 23.79 2.02 -11.78
CA ARG A 9 22.96 0.93 -12.33
C ARG A 9 23.10 -0.35 -11.49
N ASN A 10 24.31 -0.65 -11.00
CA ASN A 10 24.56 -1.81 -10.13
C ASN A 10 23.92 -1.64 -8.74
N ARG A 11 23.93 -0.42 -8.17
CA ARG A 11 23.28 -0.14 -6.88
C ARG A 11 21.76 -0.31 -6.95
N GLY A 12 21.12 0.20 -8.01
CA GLY A 12 19.67 0.04 -8.21
C GLY A 12 19.24 -1.43 -8.31
N GLU A 13 19.99 -2.24 -9.05
CA GLU A 13 19.73 -3.68 -9.17
C GLU A 13 19.94 -4.41 -7.84
N THR A 14 21.01 -4.07 -7.11
CA THR A 14 21.27 -4.62 -5.77
C THR A 14 20.11 -4.31 -4.82
N ARG A 15 19.65 -3.05 -4.78
CA ARG A 15 18.51 -2.63 -3.96
C ARG A 15 17.25 -3.43 -4.31
N ARG A 16 16.94 -3.57 -5.61
CA ARG A 16 15.77 -4.31 -6.09
C ARG A 16 15.80 -5.77 -5.63
N ARG A 17 16.93 -6.45 -5.80
CA ARG A 17 17.11 -7.85 -5.38
C ARG A 17 17.04 -8.04 -3.88
N LEU A 18 17.54 -7.09 -3.09
CA LEU A 18 17.39 -7.10 -1.63
C LEU A 18 15.92 -6.98 -1.20
N LEU A 19 15.16 -6.09 -1.84
CA LEU A 19 13.71 -5.95 -1.59
C LEU A 19 12.94 -7.21 -2.00
N THR A 20 13.27 -7.81 -3.14
CA THR A 20 12.69 -9.09 -3.57
C THR A 20 12.99 -10.21 -2.57
N ALA A 21 14.24 -10.35 -2.13
CA ALA A 21 14.61 -11.38 -1.15
C ALA A 21 13.87 -11.20 0.18
N ALA A 22 13.68 -9.95 0.62
CA ALA A 22 12.94 -9.65 1.84
C ALA A 22 11.44 -9.93 1.72
N ALA A 23 10.84 -9.65 0.56
CA ALA A 23 9.45 -10.00 0.26
C ALA A 23 9.25 -11.52 0.30
N GLU A 24 10.11 -12.28 -0.38
CA GLU A 24 10.06 -13.74 -0.38
C GLU A 24 10.27 -14.34 1.02
N LEU A 25 11.20 -13.78 1.81
CA LEU A 25 11.40 -14.21 3.19
C LEU A 25 10.17 -13.92 4.04
N PHE A 26 9.56 -12.76 3.88
CA PHE A 26 8.35 -12.38 4.61
C PHE A 26 7.16 -13.28 4.22
N GLU A 27 6.97 -13.58 2.94
CA GLU A 27 5.93 -14.51 2.45
C GLU A 27 6.04 -15.89 3.11
N THR A 28 7.28 -16.37 3.34
CA THR A 28 7.50 -17.67 3.98
C THR A 28 7.39 -17.65 5.51
N SER A 29 7.78 -16.56 6.17
CA SER A 29 7.94 -16.52 7.63
C SER A 29 6.87 -15.72 8.37
N GLY A 30 6.20 -14.79 7.69
CA GLY A 30 5.24 -13.85 8.28
C GLY A 30 5.85 -12.83 9.25
N THR A 31 7.18 -12.69 9.29
CA THR A 31 7.88 -11.80 10.23
C THR A 31 8.91 -10.93 9.51
N ILE A 32 9.31 -9.82 10.14
CA ILE A 32 10.39 -8.92 9.69
C ILE A 32 11.71 -9.13 10.48
N ALA A 33 11.79 -10.18 11.29
CA ALA A 33 12.92 -10.47 12.18
C ALA A 33 14.06 -11.27 11.50
N GLN A 34 14.28 -11.08 10.20
CA GLN A 34 15.36 -11.75 9.45
C GLN A 34 16.73 -11.11 9.75
N SER A 35 17.79 -11.93 9.70
CA SER A 35 19.16 -11.43 9.77
C SER A 35 19.56 -10.75 8.45
N VAL A 36 20.50 -9.80 8.53
CA VAL A 36 21.11 -9.19 7.34
C VAL A 36 21.79 -10.26 6.48
N GLU A 37 22.43 -11.24 7.12
CA GLU A 37 23.06 -12.39 6.46
C GLU A 37 22.06 -13.17 5.62
N ASP A 38 20.89 -13.50 6.16
CA ASP A 38 19.89 -14.29 5.45
C ASP A 38 19.33 -13.53 4.25
N ILE A 39 19.03 -12.24 4.42
CA ILE A 39 18.55 -11.39 3.32
C ILE A 39 19.63 -11.26 2.24
N ALA A 40 20.86 -10.93 2.62
CA ALA A 40 21.96 -10.76 1.67
C ALA A 40 22.26 -12.07 0.92
N ARG A 41 22.34 -13.19 1.63
CA ARG A 41 22.55 -14.52 1.07
C ARG A 41 21.44 -14.88 0.09
N ARG A 42 20.16 -14.67 0.46
CA ARG A 42 19.03 -14.95 -0.43
C ARG A 42 19.01 -14.03 -1.65
N ALA A 43 19.39 -12.76 -1.48
CA ALA A 43 19.54 -11.83 -2.58
C ALA A 43 20.76 -12.13 -3.47
N GLY A 44 21.66 -13.04 -3.07
CA GLY A 44 22.89 -13.38 -3.80
C GLY A 44 24.01 -12.35 -3.65
N PHE A 45 24.07 -11.67 -2.51
CA PHE A 45 25.03 -10.61 -2.20
C PHE A 45 25.71 -10.81 -0.84
N THR A 46 26.72 -9.97 -0.57
CA THR A 46 27.42 -9.94 0.72
C THR A 46 26.71 -9.02 1.72
N ARG A 47 27.05 -9.16 3.01
CA ARG A 47 26.62 -8.23 4.08
C ARG A 47 27.01 -6.78 3.78
N GLY A 48 28.17 -6.53 3.16
CA GLY A 48 28.59 -5.17 2.77
C GLY A 48 27.67 -4.55 1.71
N ALA A 49 27.17 -5.34 0.76
CA ALA A 49 26.24 -4.87 -0.25
C ALA A 49 24.89 -4.45 0.37
N PHE A 50 24.43 -5.14 1.41
CA PHE A 50 23.25 -4.73 2.19
C PHE A 50 23.44 -3.33 2.78
N TYR A 51 24.52 -3.12 3.56
CA TYR A 51 24.76 -1.85 4.25
C TYR A 51 25.06 -0.68 3.31
N SER A 52 25.45 -0.95 2.06
CA SER A 52 25.56 0.09 1.02
C SER A 52 24.20 0.59 0.50
N ASN A 53 23.09 -0.10 0.82
CA ASN A 53 21.74 0.22 0.35
C ASN A 53 20.74 0.51 1.48
N PHE A 54 20.90 -0.12 2.65
CA PHE A 54 19.98 -0.01 3.79
C PHE A 54 20.75 0.05 5.11
N ALA A 55 20.33 0.94 6.00
CA ALA A 55 20.93 1.08 7.32
C ALA A 55 20.54 -0.06 8.27
N SER A 56 19.33 -0.62 8.10
CA SER A 56 18.81 -1.73 8.90
C SER A 56 17.81 -2.56 8.12
N VAL A 57 17.46 -3.74 8.65
CA VAL A 57 16.39 -4.60 8.12
C VAL A 57 15.04 -3.90 8.18
N GLU A 58 14.82 -3.10 9.22
CA GLU A 58 13.58 -2.32 9.38
C GLU A 58 13.45 -1.26 8.29
N GLN A 59 14.54 -0.55 7.97
CA GLN A 59 14.58 0.40 6.86
C GLN A 59 14.37 -0.28 5.50
N LEU A 60 14.86 -1.52 5.36
CA LEU A 60 14.56 -2.33 4.18
C LEU A 60 13.07 -2.67 4.09
N TYR A 61 12.42 -3.07 5.19
CA TYR A 61 11.00 -3.42 5.18
C TYR A 61 10.08 -2.21 5.03
N LEU A 62 10.46 -1.05 5.58
CA LEU A 62 9.78 0.22 5.29
C LEU A 62 9.88 0.59 3.80
N ALA A 63 11.06 0.42 3.19
CA ALA A 63 11.22 0.64 1.76
C ALA A 63 10.44 -0.36 0.90
N LEU A 64 10.34 -1.62 1.33
CA LEU A 64 9.48 -2.61 0.68
C LEU A 64 8.00 -2.21 0.77
N HIS A 65 7.55 -1.79 1.95
CA HIS A 65 6.20 -1.29 2.15
C HIS A 65 5.90 -0.07 1.26
N GLN A 66 6.82 0.88 1.18
CA GLN A 66 6.71 2.04 0.28
C GLN A 66 6.53 1.62 -1.18
N GLN A 67 7.34 0.66 -1.65
CA GLN A 67 7.26 0.17 -3.03
C GLN A 67 5.90 -0.47 -3.30
N GLN A 68 5.39 -1.27 -2.37
CA GLN A 68 4.07 -1.90 -2.48
C GLN A 68 2.94 -0.86 -2.44
N ALA A 69 3.00 0.09 -1.50
CA ALA A 69 2.02 1.17 -1.37
C ALA A 69 1.99 2.06 -2.61
N ALA A 70 3.14 2.34 -3.23
CA ALA A 70 3.21 3.09 -4.49
C ALA A 70 2.57 2.34 -5.66
N ALA A 71 2.73 1.01 -5.74
CA ALA A 71 2.08 0.21 -6.77
C ALA A 71 0.55 0.14 -6.59
N VAL A 72 0.09 0.04 -5.35
CA VAL A 72 -1.36 0.12 -5.02
C VAL A 72 -1.90 1.50 -5.37
N TRP A 73 -1.18 2.55 -5.01
CA TRP A 73 -1.54 3.94 -5.33
C TRP A 73 -1.71 4.15 -6.83
N GLU A 74 -0.77 3.68 -7.64
CA GLU A 74 -0.80 3.82 -9.09
C GLU A 74 -2.03 3.14 -9.68
N ARG A 75 -2.30 1.89 -9.29
CA ARG A 75 -3.47 1.13 -9.76
C ARG A 75 -4.79 1.78 -9.37
N LEU A 76 -4.91 2.20 -8.11
CA LEU A 76 -6.08 2.90 -7.62
C LEU A 76 -6.28 4.23 -8.35
N SER A 77 -5.17 4.89 -8.68
CA SER A 77 -5.21 6.13 -9.44
C SER A 77 -5.73 5.91 -10.85
N VAL A 78 -5.21 4.93 -11.57
CA VAL A 78 -5.72 4.63 -12.92
C VAL A 78 -7.21 4.30 -12.87
N ALA A 79 -7.63 3.44 -11.94
CA ALA A 79 -9.03 3.04 -11.83
C ALA A 79 -9.97 4.20 -11.47
N LEU A 80 -9.54 5.12 -10.59
CA LEU A 80 -10.30 6.33 -10.27
C LEU A 80 -10.42 7.25 -11.49
N ASP A 81 -9.35 7.46 -12.25
CA ASP A 81 -9.39 8.32 -13.43
C ASP A 81 -10.31 7.74 -14.51
N GLU A 82 -10.33 6.43 -14.72
CA GLU A 82 -11.25 5.77 -15.64
C GLU A 82 -12.73 6.00 -15.28
N GLN A 83 -13.05 6.00 -13.98
CA GLN A 83 -14.40 6.32 -13.49
C GLN A 83 -14.72 7.81 -13.68
N LEU A 84 -13.79 8.70 -13.35
CA LEU A 84 -14.00 10.15 -13.40
C LEU A 84 -14.06 10.71 -14.83
N LEU A 85 -13.35 10.08 -15.77
CA LEU A 85 -13.37 10.44 -17.19
C LEU A 85 -14.54 9.81 -17.96
N GLY A 86 -15.29 8.89 -17.32
CA GLY A 86 -16.40 8.18 -17.96
C GLY A 86 -15.95 7.18 -19.04
N ALA A 87 -14.73 6.67 -18.97
CA ALA A 87 -14.24 5.64 -19.90
C ALA A 87 -14.94 4.29 -19.66
N HIS A 88 -15.19 3.98 -18.39
CA HIS A 88 -15.95 2.79 -17.93
C HIS A 88 -16.94 3.20 -16.83
N PRO A 89 -17.99 3.97 -17.14
CA PRO A 89 -18.84 4.58 -16.14
C PRO A 89 -19.65 3.49 -15.42
N ALA A 90 -19.46 3.37 -14.11
CA ALA A 90 -20.32 2.57 -13.27
C ALA A 90 -21.73 3.18 -13.19
N GLY A 91 -22.78 2.36 -13.21
CA GLY A 91 -24.16 2.79 -13.03
C GLY A 91 -24.49 3.13 -11.57
N SER A 92 -23.65 2.75 -10.62
CA SER A 92 -23.82 3.02 -9.19
C SER A 92 -22.49 3.15 -8.46
N LEU A 93 -22.52 3.75 -7.26
CA LEU A 93 -21.34 3.81 -6.39
C LEU A 93 -20.79 2.42 -6.04
N ASP A 94 -21.67 1.41 -5.90
CA ASP A 94 -21.29 0.05 -5.50
C ASP A 94 -20.51 -0.64 -6.64
N GLU A 95 -20.97 -0.44 -7.87
CA GLU A 95 -20.28 -0.90 -9.07
C GLU A 95 -18.94 -0.18 -9.25
N ALA A 96 -18.89 1.14 -9.01
CA ALA A 96 -17.65 1.92 -9.07
C ALA A 96 -16.62 1.42 -8.05
N VAL A 97 -17.03 1.25 -6.79
CA VAL A 97 -16.19 0.66 -5.74
C VAL A 97 -15.72 -0.73 -6.14
N GLY A 98 -16.59 -1.51 -6.79
CA GLY A 98 -16.24 -2.80 -7.35
C GLY A 98 -15.07 -2.71 -8.32
N HIS A 99 -15.15 -1.86 -9.33
CA HIS A 99 -14.08 -1.64 -10.31
C HIS A 99 -12.77 -1.19 -9.65
N LEU A 100 -12.85 -0.29 -8.66
CA LEU A 100 -11.67 0.16 -7.93
C LEU A 100 -10.98 -1.00 -7.19
N LEU A 101 -11.75 -1.86 -6.51
CA LEU A 101 -11.22 -2.99 -5.77
C LEU A 101 -10.66 -4.08 -6.69
N ASP A 102 -11.28 -4.29 -7.85
CA ASP A 102 -10.83 -5.25 -8.87
C ASP A 102 -9.48 -4.84 -9.51
N ALA A 103 -9.15 -3.54 -9.51
CA ALA A 103 -7.85 -3.04 -9.96
C ALA A 103 -6.72 -3.27 -8.94
N LEU A 104 -7.05 -3.47 -7.66
CA LEU A 104 -6.07 -3.63 -6.59
C LEU A 104 -5.47 -5.04 -6.57
N PRO A 105 -4.21 -5.20 -6.14
CA PRO A 105 -3.60 -6.52 -6.04
C PRO A 105 -4.36 -7.39 -5.03
N ALA A 106 -4.77 -8.58 -5.47
CA ALA A 106 -5.43 -9.57 -4.61
C ALA A 106 -4.50 -10.21 -3.56
N SER A 107 -3.18 -10.02 -3.65
CA SER A 107 -2.24 -10.74 -2.80
C SER A 107 -2.36 -10.32 -1.34
N ARG A 108 -2.64 -11.30 -0.47
CA ARG A 108 -2.61 -11.13 0.99
C ARG A 108 -1.29 -10.57 1.50
N ASP A 109 -0.21 -10.87 0.80
CA ASP A 109 1.16 -10.74 1.30
C ASP A 109 1.56 -9.29 1.56
N TRP A 110 1.06 -8.34 0.76
CA TRP A 110 1.35 -6.92 0.97
C TRP A 110 0.62 -6.35 2.20
N PHE A 111 -0.56 -6.86 2.53
CA PHE A 111 -1.30 -6.45 3.73
C PHE A 111 -0.71 -7.02 5.00
N SER A 112 -0.29 -8.29 4.96
CA SER A 112 0.36 -8.95 6.09
C SER A 112 1.61 -8.17 6.54
N LEU A 113 2.42 -7.67 5.59
CA LEU A 113 3.57 -6.82 5.92
C LEU A 113 3.12 -5.55 6.64
N ARG A 114 2.13 -4.83 6.10
CA ARG A 114 1.62 -3.60 6.73
C ARG A 114 1.13 -3.84 8.16
N THR A 115 0.44 -4.95 8.42
CA THR A 115 -0.03 -5.31 9.77
C THR A 115 1.14 -5.52 10.73
N VAL A 116 2.18 -6.23 10.31
CA VAL A 116 3.39 -6.44 11.14
C VAL A 116 4.11 -5.12 11.41
N LEU A 117 4.23 -4.24 10.41
CA LEU A 117 4.84 -2.92 10.59
C LEU A 117 4.02 -2.04 11.54
N LEU A 118 2.69 -2.05 11.44
CA LEU A 118 1.82 -1.32 12.37
C LEU A 118 1.96 -1.85 13.80
N SER A 119 2.05 -3.16 13.99
CA SER A 119 2.30 -3.76 15.31
C SER A 119 3.64 -3.29 15.88
N LYS A 120 4.69 -3.21 15.06
CA LYS A 120 6.00 -2.68 15.49
C LYS A 120 5.89 -1.19 15.81
N ALA A 121 5.24 -0.39 14.98
CA ALA A 121 5.04 1.04 15.21
C ALA A 121 4.31 1.32 16.53
N GLY A 122 3.35 0.46 16.92
CA GLY A 122 2.69 0.56 18.21
C GLY A 122 3.62 0.33 19.41
N ALA A 123 4.72 -0.42 19.22
CA ALA A 123 5.70 -0.73 20.26
C ALA A 123 6.96 0.16 20.21
N ASP A 124 7.21 0.86 19.10
CA ASP A 124 8.44 1.61 18.81
C ASP A 124 8.11 2.99 18.21
N PRO A 125 8.14 4.07 19.03
CA PRO A 125 7.81 5.42 18.57
C PRO A 125 8.73 5.97 17.47
N VAL A 126 10.00 5.56 17.45
CA VAL A 126 10.95 6.00 16.42
C VAL A 126 10.57 5.37 15.09
N PHE A 127 10.27 4.07 15.10
CA PHE A 127 9.77 3.37 13.92
C PHE A 127 8.42 3.93 13.44
N ALA A 128 7.52 4.29 14.36
CA ALA A 128 6.25 4.93 14.02
C ALA A 128 6.49 6.27 13.29
N GLN A 129 7.46 7.07 13.75
CA GLN A 129 7.82 8.33 13.10
C GLN A 129 8.38 8.09 11.69
N ASP A 130 9.26 7.11 11.52
CA ASP A 130 9.79 6.74 10.20
C ASP A 130 8.68 6.31 9.24
N MET A 131 7.70 5.54 9.73
CA MET A 131 6.53 5.12 8.95
C MET A 131 5.61 6.30 8.58
N ILE A 132 5.38 7.25 9.49
CA ILE A 132 4.58 8.46 9.21
C ILE A 132 5.25 9.32 8.12
N MET A 133 6.56 9.55 8.23
CA MET A 133 7.32 10.31 7.23
C MET A 133 7.31 9.65 5.86
N THR A 134 7.26 8.32 5.87
CA THR A 134 7.19 7.45 4.71
C THR A 134 5.83 7.45 4.01
N ASP A 135 4.73 7.41 4.75
CA ASP A 135 3.38 7.21 4.21
C ASP A 135 2.77 8.48 3.57
N GLY A 136 3.36 9.65 3.80
CA GLY A 136 3.14 10.88 3.01
C GLY A 136 1.73 11.49 3.08
N GLY A 137 1.54 12.53 3.90
CA GLY A 137 0.24 13.19 4.09
C GLY A 137 -0.40 13.83 2.85
N ARG A 138 0.39 14.30 1.88
CA ARG A 138 -0.11 14.90 0.64
C ARG A 138 -0.92 13.92 -0.20
N ARG A 139 -0.44 12.66 -0.33
CA ARG A 139 -1.13 11.61 -1.10
C ARG A 139 -2.50 11.31 -0.51
N LEU A 140 -2.63 11.24 0.82
CA LEU A 140 -3.93 11.01 1.46
C LEU A 140 -4.96 12.09 1.12
N SER A 141 -4.56 13.36 1.07
CA SER A 141 -5.45 14.45 0.69
C SER A 141 -5.89 14.35 -0.77
N GLU A 142 -4.94 14.10 -1.68
CA GLU A 142 -5.20 13.91 -3.12
C GLU A 142 -6.16 12.73 -3.36
N LEU A 143 -5.98 11.61 -2.65
CA LEU A 143 -6.88 10.46 -2.76
C LEU A 143 -8.29 10.79 -2.27
N GLY A 144 -8.37 11.51 -1.16
CA GLY A 144 -9.63 11.94 -0.58
C GLY A 144 -10.43 12.80 -1.54
N GLY A 145 -9.77 13.72 -2.23
CA GLY A 145 -10.41 14.55 -3.27
C GLY A 145 -10.96 13.71 -4.42
N ARG A 146 -10.32 12.60 -4.75
CA ARG A 146 -10.76 11.71 -5.83
C ARG A 146 -11.90 10.79 -5.41
N PHE A 147 -11.91 10.31 -4.17
CA PHE A 147 -13.09 9.65 -3.61
C PHE A 147 -14.29 10.59 -3.49
N ALA A 148 -14.05 11.86 -3.13
CA ALA A 148 -15.08 12.89 -3.13
C ALA A 148 -15.64 13.13 -4.54
N ALA A 149 -14.77 13.25 -5.54
CA ALA A 149 -15.18 13.40 -6.94
C ALA A 149 -15.98 12.18 -7.44
N LEU A 150 -15.54 10.97 -7.10
CA LEU A 150 -16.26 9.74 -7.43
C LEU A 150 -17.66 9.74 -6.81
N ALA A 151 -17.77 10.11 -5.53
CA ALA A 151 -19.06 10.24 -4.86
C ALA A 151 -19.96 11.28 -5.56
N ALA A 152 -19.40 12.41 -5.99
CA ALA A 152 -20.12 13.46 -6.70
C ALA A 152 -20.67 13.01 -8.07
N VAL A 153 -19.93 12.19 -8.81
CA VAL A 153 -20.42 11.56 -10.06
C VAL A 153 -21.70 10.74 -9.80
N HIS A 154 -21.83 10.16 -8.62
CA HIS A 154 -23.02 9.42 -8.20
C HIS A 154 -24.00 10.25 -7.35
N GLY A 155 -23.93 11.59 -7.47
CA GLY A 155 -24.87 12.51 -6.81
C GLY A 155 -24.71 12.57 -5.30
N ARG A 156 -23.49 12.39 -4.77
CA ARG A 156 -23.23 12.43 -3.32
C ARG A 156 -22.15 13.44 -2.96
N THR A 157 -22.27 14.07 -1.80
CA THR A 157 -21.33 15.09 -1.30
C THR A 157 -20.68 14.63 0.02
N PRO A 158 -19.34 14.69 0.18
CA PRO A 158 -18.68 14.35 1.44
C PRO A 158 -19.10 15.24 2.62
N VAL A 159 -19.21 14.65 3.82
CA VAL A 159 -19.47 15.37 5.08
C VAL A 159 -18.22 15.51 5.96
N VAL A 160 -17.08 15.03 5.47
CA VAL A 160 -15.79 15.09 6.13
C VAL A 160 -14.72 15.58 5.17
N ASP A 161 -13.60 16.05 5.71
CA ASP A 161 -12.45 16.46 4.89
C ASP A 161 -11.91 15.30 4.05
N ALA A 162 -11.36 15.63 2.89
CA ALA A 162 -10.75 14.67 1.96
C ALA A 162 -9.79 13.70 2.66
N SER A 163 -8.90 14.21 3.51
CA SER A 163 -7.93 13.36 4.22
C SER A 163 -8.59 12.36 5.18
N VAL A 164 -9.72 12.72 5.80
CA VAL A 164 -10.50 11.84 6.67
C VAL A 164 -11.25 10.80 5.83
N LEU A 165 -11.86 11.22 4.72
CA LEU A 165 -12.52 10.31 3.77
C LEU A 165 -11.55 9.23 3.27
N ALA A 166 -10.35 9.63 2.83
CA ALA A 166 -9.31 8.70 2.38
C ALA A 166 -8.90 7.72 3.48
N LYS A 167 -8.63 8.21 4.69
CA LYS A 167 -8.27 7.36 5.83
C LYS A 167 -9.37 6.36 6.18
N ALA A 168 -10.63 6.79 6.15
CA ALA A 168 -11.76 5.92 6.44
C ALA A 168 -11.92 4.80 5.39
N VAL A 169 -11.80 5.16 4.10
CA VAL A 169 -11.85 4.16 3.00
C VAL A 169 -10.68 3.19 3.10
N ILE A 170 -9.47 3.68 3.33
CA ILE A 170 -8.28 2.84 3.54
C ILE A 170 -8.47 1.93 4.75
N ALA A 171 -8.97 2.46 5.87
CA ALA A 171 -9.20 1.68 7.08
C ALA A 171 -10.23 0.56 6.86
N ALA A 172 -11.32 0.83 6.13
CA ALA A 172 -12.32 -0.17 5.77
C ALA A 172 -11.73 -1.27 4.88
N HIS A 173 -11.00 -0.87 3.84
CA HIS A 173 -10.35 -1.80 2.93
C HIS A 173 -9.30 -2.66 3.64
N VAL A 174 -8.37 -2.04 4.37
CA VAL A 174 -7.33 -2.73 5.14
C VAL A 174 -7.95 -3.66 6.18
N GLY A 175 -8.97 -3.22 6.92
CA GLY A 175 -9.65 -4.04 7.92
C GLY A 175 -10.26 -5.30 7.30
N ALA A 176 -10.97 -5.15 6.18
CA ALA A 176 -11.54 -6.29 5.46
C ALA A 176 -10.47 -7.24 4.92
N VAL A 177 -9.35 -6.74 4.41
CA VAL A 177 -8.29 -7.64 3.91
C VAL A 177 -7.54 -8.31 5.06
N GLY A 178 -7.36 -7.63 6.19
CA GLY A 178 -6.76 -8.20 7.40
C GLY A 178 -7.57 -9.37 7.96
N LEU A 179 -8.88 -9.37 7.76
CA LEU A 179 -9.75 -10.50 8.13
C LEU A 179 -9.66 -11.67 7.15
N SER A 180 -9.02 -11.51 5.98
CA SER A 180 -9.07 -12.53 4.94
C SER A 180 -8.62 -13.93 5.37
N PRO A 181 -7.61 -14.14 6.25
CA PRO A 181 -7.23 -15.48 6.70
C PRO A 181 -8.37 -16.25 7.40
N VAL A 182 -9.35 -15.54 7.93
CA VAL A 182 -10.48 -16.08 8.69
C VAL A 182 -11.84 -15.75 8.07
N ASP A 183 -11.85 -15.14 6.87
CA ASP A 183 -13.06 -14.73 6.15
C ASP A 183 -13.08 -15.35 4.74
N ALA A 184 -13.92 -16.36 4.56
CA ALA A 184 -14.10 -17.04 3.26
C ALA A 184 -14.72 -16.12 2.19
N GLU A 185 -15.39 -15.03 2.58
CA GLU A 185 -16.08 -14.09 1.70
C GLU A 185 -15.39 -12.72 1.67
N THR A 186 -14.06 -12.71 1.85
CA THR A 186 -13.23 -11.50 1.90
C THR A 186 -13.60 -10.45 0.83
N SER A 187 -13.79 -10.85 -0.43
CA SER A 187 -14.12 -9.92 -1.53
C SER A 187 -15.48 -9.27 -1.35
N THR A 188 -16.47 -10.01 -0.84
CA THR A 188 -17.80 -9.48 -0.50
C THR A 188 -17.69 -8.51 0.66
N THR A 189 -17.01 -8.91 1.74
CA THR A 189 -16.77 -8.06 2.91
C THR A 189 -16.11 -6.74 2.50
N GLN A 190 -15.04 -6.79 1.69
CA GLN A 190 -14.33 -5.61 1.18
C GLN A 190 -15.28 -4.65 0.43
N ARG A 191 -16.05 -5.16 -0.54
CA ARG A 191 -16.98 -4.34 -1.33
C ARG A 191 -18.02 -3.68 -0.43
N VAL A 192 -18.61 -4.44 0.50
CA VAL A 192 -19.66 -3.94 1.40
C VAL A 192 -19.10 -2.85 2.32
N VAL A 193 -17.98 -3.07 2.99
CA VAL A 193 -17.49 -2.11 3.99
C VAL A 193 -16.96 -0.82 3.35
N VAL A 194 -16.26 -0.90 2.21
CA VAL A 194 -15.76 0.29 1.51
C VAL A 194 -16.91 1.13 0.99
N THR A 195 -17.91 0.48 0.38
CA THR A 195 -19.13 1.14 -0.08
C THR A 195 -19.90 1.77 1.09
N ALA A 196 -20.06 1.06 2.20
CA ALA A 196 -20.74 1.55 3.39
C ALA A 196 -20.05 2.80 3.97
N VAL A 197 -18.71 2.82 4.01
CA VAL A 197 -17.96 3.99 4.44
C VAL A 197 -18.16 5.18 3.50
N LEU A 198 -18.05 4.99 2.19
CA LEU A 198 -18.31 6.07 1.23
C LEU A 198 -19.73 6.60 1.35
N ARG A 199 -20.74 5.72 1.46
CA ARG A 199 -22.14 6.11 1.67
C ARG A 199 -22.36 6.82 3.00
N GLY A 200 -21.75 6.36 4.09
CA GLY A 200 -21.92 6.93 5.43
C GLY A 200 -21.22 8.27 5.62
N LEU A 201 -20.13 8.50 4.88
CA LEU A 201 -19.38 9.76 4.88
C LEU A 201 -19.78 10.71 3.74
N THR A 202 -20.88 10.43 3.04
CA THR A 202 -21.43 11.29 1.99
C THR A 202 -22.95 11.36 2.04
N THR A 203 -23.53 12.52 1.73
CA THR A 203 -25.00 12.72 1.63
C THR A 203 -25.44 12.77 0.18
N ALA A 204 -26.61 12.22 -0.12
CA ALA A 204 -27.27 12.35 -1.43
C ALA A 204 -27.91 13.74 -1.59
#